data_AF-A0A537S2H1-F1
#
_entry.id   AF-A0A537S2H1-F1
#
_cell.length_a   1.000
_cell.length_b   1.000
_cell.length_c   1.000
_cell.angle_alpha   90.00
_cell.angle_beta   90.00
_cell.angle_gamma   90.00
#
_symmetry.space_group_name_H-M   'P 1'
#
loop_
_entity.id
_entity.type
_entity.pdbx_description
1 polymer ?
#
loop_
_entity_poly.entity_id
_entity_poly.type
_entity_poly.pdbx_seq_one_letter_code
_entity_poly.pdbx_strand_id
1 'polypeptide(L)'
;MAGVARKQLQFRLAGQDTASALLHWYDRERRDLPWRARAGRAADPYAVWLSEIMLQQTTVAAVIPFYERFLARWPTVEALAAAKLDDVLAAWAGLGYYSRARNLHECARIVAERFGGRFPQTEDELRDLPGIGPYTAAAIAAIAFGARATPVDGN
;
A
#
# COMPACT_ATOMS: atom_id res chain seq x y z
N MET A 1 39.01 8.32 33.50
CA MET A 1 37.86 7.72 32.79
C MET A 1 36.75 8.76 32.70
N ALA A 2 36.60 9.43 31.56
CA ALA A 2 35.55 10.42 31.35
C ALA A 2 34.50 9.82 30.40
N GLY A 3 33.28 9.63 30.90
CA GLY A 3 32.16 9.09 30.14
C GLY A 3 31.73 10.05 29.05
N VAL A 4 31.59 9.54 27.83
CA VAL A 4 30.97 10.28 26.72
C VAL A 4 29.48 10.38 27.02
N ALA A 5 29.06 11.49 27.65
CA ALA A 5 27.66 11.85 27.73
C ALA A 5 27.17 12.13 26.31
N ARG A 6 26.46 11.17 25.72
CA ARG A 6 25.80 11.31 24.42
C ARG A 6 24.69 12.36 24.64
N LYS A 7 24.97 13.61 24.27
CA LYS A 7 24.00 14.72 24.29
C LYS A 7 22.80 14.25 23.47
N GLN A 8 21.72 13.85 24.12
CA GLN A 8 20.45 13.60 23.43
C GLN A 8 20.09 14.89 22.73
N LEU A 9 20.05 14.85 21.39
CA LEU A 9 19.52 15.96 20.60
C LEU A 9 18.11 16.23 21.12
N GLN A 10 17.81 17.50 21.45
CA GLN A 10 16.46 17.88 21.84
C GLN A 10 15.50 17.45 20.73
N PHE A 11 14.52 16.61 21.07
CA PHE A 11 13.43 16.29 20.15
C PHE A 11 12.69 17.58 19.84
N ARG A 12 12.99 18.19 18.68
CA ARG A 12 12.10 19.19 18.09
C ARG A 12 10.94 18.44 17.45
N LEU A 13 9.71 18.85 17.76
CA LEU A 13 8.56 18.43 16.98
C LEU A 13 8.81 18.81 15.52
N ALA A 14 8.53 17.89 14.60
CA ALA A 14 8.61 18.17 13.18
C ALA A 14 7.68 19.34 12.85
N GLY A 15 8.25 20.41 12.30
CA GLY A 15 7.51 21.61 11.89
C GLY A 15 7.26 21.65 10.38
N GLN A 16 6.69 22.74 9.90
CA GLN A 16 6.48 22.97 8.46
C GLN A 16 7.78 22.86 7.65
N ASP A 17 8.90 23.30 8.21
CA ASP A 17 10.22 23.19 7.58
C ASP A 17 10.66 21.72 7.41
N THR A 18 10.37 20.88 8.40
CA THR A 18 10.68 19.44 8.33
C THR A 18 9.86 18.76 7.26
N ALA A 19 8.56 19.03 7.19
CA ALA A 19 7.68 18.50 6.16
C ALA A 19 8.13 18.93 4.75
N SER A 20 8.45 20.22 4.59
CA SER A 20 8.90 20.79 3.31
C SER A 20 10.23 20.16 2.86
N ALA A 21 11.19 20.00 3.78
CA ALA A 21 12.47 19.36 3.47
C ALA A 21 12.31 17.88 3.08
N LEU A 22 11.44 17.15 3.77
CA LEU A 22 11.14 15.75 3.47
C LEU A 22 10.51 15.59 2.08
N LEU A 23 9.53 16.43 1.74
CA LEU A 23 8.89 16.41 0.43
C LEU A 23 9.89 16.75 -0.69
N HIS A 24 10.74 17.77 -0.49
CA HIS A 24 11.76 18.12 -1.47
C HIS A 24 12.78 17.00 -1.70
N TRP A 25 13.20 16.31 -0.62
CA TRP A 25 14.04 15.13 -0.74
C TRP A 25 13.31 14.00 -1.49
N TYR A 26 12.04 13.74 -1.17
CA TYR A 26 11.25 12.70 -1.82
C TYR A 26 11.11 12.94 -3.33
N ASP A 27 10.86 14.18 -3.75
CA ASP A 27 10.75 14.54 -5.18
C ASP A 27 12.03 14.25 -5.97
N ARG A 28 13.19 14.33 -5.32
CA ARG A 28 14.51 14.11 -5.93
C ARG A 28 14.99 12.67 -5.87
N GLU A 29 14.77 12.00 -4.74
CA GLU A 29 15.44 10.74 -4.39
C GLU A 29 14.48 9.54 -4.37
N ARG A 30 13.18 9.74 -4.67
CA ARG A 30 12.22 8.63 -4.71
C ARG A 30 12.68 7.54 -5.68
N ARG A 31 12.71 6.31 -5.18
CA ARG A 31 12.83 5.12 -6.04
C ARG A 31 11.67 5.04 -7.02
N ASP A 32 11.98 4.63 -8.25
CA ASP A 32 10.99 4.23 -9.23
C ASP A 32 10.47 2.84 -8.87
N LEU A 33 9.18 2.75 -8.55
CA LEU A 33 8.51 1.52 -8.13
C LEU A 33 7.19 1.42 -8.90
N PRO A 34 6.80 0.22 -9.38
CA PRO A 34 5.72 0.08 -10.35
C PRO A 34 4.35 0.51 -9.81
N TRP A 35 4.15 0.47 -8.49
CA TRP A 35 2.92 0.93 -7.83
C TRP A 35 2.90 2.44 -7.52
N ARG A 36 4.00 3.16 -7.68
CA ARG A 36 4.04 4.60 -7.41
C ARG A 36 3.58 5.38 -8.63
N ALA A 37 2.50 6.15 -8.46
CA ALA A 37 2.08 7.10 -9.48
C ALA A 37 3.22 8.08 -9.84
N ARG A 38 3.30 8.41 -11.13
CA ARG A 38 4.19 9.47 -11.62
C ARG A 38 3.71 10.83 -11.11
N ALA A 39 4.63 11.77 -10.95
CA ALA A 39 4.29 13.14 -10.55
C ALA A 39 3.18 13.71 -11.47
N GLY A 40 2.16 14.32 -10.86
CA GLY A 40 1.01 14.89 -11.57
C GLY A 40 -0.01 13.86 -12.10
N ARG A 41 0.10 12.57 -11.75
CA ARG A 41 -0.88 11.53 -12.08
C ARG A 41 -1.56 11.04 -10.81
N ALA A 42 -2.88 10.84 -10.89
CA ALA A 42 -3.60 10.16 -9.82
C ALA A 42 -3.13 8.71 -9.71
N ALA A 43 -2.98 8.22 -8.48
CA ALA A 43 -2.71 6.81 -8.25
C ALA A 43 -3.99 6.00 -8.44
N ASP A 44 -3.88 4.85 -9.09
CA ASP A 44 -4.99 3.91 -9.21
C ASP A 44 -5.21 3.20 -7.86
N PRO A 45 -6.40 3.30 -7.23
CA PRO A 45 -6.68 2.64 -5.97
C PRO A 45 -6.45 1.13 -6.00
N TYR A 46 -6.74 0.46 -7.13
CA TYR A 46 -6.51 -0.99 -7.26
C TYR A 46 -5.01 -1.30 -7.21
N ALA A 47 -4.22 -0.55 -7.97
CA ALA A 47 -2.76 -0.67 -8.01
C ALA A 47 -2.10 -0.38 -6.65
N VAL A 48 -2.59 0.63 -5.92
CA VAL A 48 -2.10 0.97 -4.57
C VAL A 48 -2.43 -0.15 -3.59
N TRP A 49 -3.70 -0.52 -3.47
CA TRP A 49 -4.17 -1.57 -2.56
C TRP A 49 -3.41 -2.89 -2.78
N LEU A 50 -3.28 -3.33 -4.03
CA LEU A 50 -2.57 -4.56 -4.37
C LEU A 50 -1.12 -4.55 -3.85
N SER A 51 -0.41 -3.43 -4.06
CA SER A 51 0.97 -3.28 -3.58
C SER A 51 1.06 -3.30 -2.05
N GLU A 52 0.15 -2.61 -1.35
CA GLU A 52 0.14 -2.56 0.11
C GLU A 52 -0.10 -3.94 0.73
N ILE A 53 -1.04 -4.73 0.19
CA ILE A 53 -1.25 -6.11 0.67
C ILE A 53 -0.02 -6.99 0.41
N MET A 54 0.64 -6.84 -0.74
CA MET A 54 1.85 -7.60 -1.07
C MET A 54 3.04 -7.22 -0.18
N LEU A 55 3.19 -5.93 0.17
CA LEU A 55 4.30 -5.40 0.97
C LEU A 55 4.19 -5.74 2.47
N GLN A 56 3.02 -6.19 2.95
CA GLN A 56 2.87 -6.66 4.32
C GLN A 56 3.88 -7.76 4.65
N GLN A 57 4.80 -7.46 5.58
CA GLN A 57 5.86 -8.38 6.03
C GLN A 57 6.68 -8.99 4.86
N THR A 58 6.82 -8.25 3.76
CA THR A 58 7.54 -8.68 2.56
C THR A 58 8.41 -7.54 2.04
N THR A 59 9.56 -7.84 1.43
CA THR A 59 10.48 -6.81 0.93
C THR A 59 10.05 -6.25 -0.43
N VAL A 60 10.37 -4.99 -0.69
CA VAL A 60 10.12 -4.33 -1.99
C VAL A 60 10.67 -5.16 -3.16
N ALA A 61 11.90 -5.65 -3.06
CA ALA A 61 12.55 -6.42 -4.13
C ALA A 61 11.82 -7.72 -4.44
N ALA A 62 11.27 -8.40 -3.42
CA ALA A 62 10.48 -9.61 -3.61
C ALA A 62 9.11 -9.32 -4.23
N VAL A 63 8.47 -8.18 -3.89
CA VAL A 63 7.12 -7.84 -4.36
C VAL A 63 7.09 -7.45 -5.85
N ILE A 64 8.08 -6.71 -6.36
CA ILE A 64 8.09 -6.17 -7.74
C ILE A 64 7.64 -7.21 -8.79
N PRO A 65 8.29 -8.38 -8.93
CA PRO A 65 7.93 -9.32 -9.98
C PRO A 65 6.55 -9.98 -9.76
N PHE A 66 6.06 -10.06 -8.52
CA PHE A 66 4.70 -10.56 -8.24
C PHE A 66 3.65 -9.52 -8.64
N TYR A 67 3.87 -8.27 -8.25
CA TYR A 67 3.00 -7.15 -8.56
C TYR A 67 2.77 -7.00 -10.07
N GLU A 68 3.85 -7.01 -10.86
CA GLU A 68 3.79 -6.90 -12.31
C GLU A 68 3.00 -8.05 -12.95
N ARG A 69 3.25 -9.30 -12.52
CA ARG A 69 2.49 -10.47 -13.02
C ARG A 69 1.02 -10.42 -12.63
N PHE A 70 0.70 -9.98 -11.42
CA PHE A 70 -0.69 -9.83 -10.97
C PHE A 70 -1.43 -8.81 -11.81
N LEU A 71 -0.87 -7.60 -11.98
CA LEU A 71 -1.49 -6.56 -12.81
C LEU A 71 -1.62 -6.97 -14.27
N ALA A 72 -0.63 -7.68 -14.83
CA ALA A 72 -0.71 -8.17 -16.20
C ALA A 72 -1.84 -9.20 -16.38
N ARG A 73 -2.06 -10.06 -15.38
CA ARG A 73 -3.07 -11.13 -15.43
C ARG A 73 -4.48 -10.62 -15.07
N TRP A 74 -4.56 -9.73 -14.09
CA TRP A 74 -5.80 -9.13 -13.59
C TRP A 74 -5.60 -7.62 -13.54
N PRO A 75 -5.85 -6.91 -14.65
CA PRO A 75 -5.56 -5.48 -14.73
C PRO A 75 -6.54 -4.60 -13.94
N THR A 76 -7.67 -5.17 -13.48
CA THR A 76 -8.68 -4.45 -12.69
C THR A 76 -9.14 -5.29 -11.50
N VAL A 77 -9.76 -4.63 -10.52
CA VAL A 77 -10.32 -5.33 -9.35
C VAL A 77 -11.41 -6.31 -9.73
N GLU A 78 -12.21 -6.01 -10.77
CA GLU A 78 -13.25 -6.90 -11.28
C GLU A 78 -12.65 -8.12 -11.97
N ALA A 79 -11.55 -7.96 -12.72
CA ALA A 79 -10.83 -9.09 -13.30
C ALA A 79 -10.28 -10.02 -12.21
N LEU A 80 -9.74 -9.45 -11.13
CA LEU A 80 -9.28 -10.22 -9.98
C LEU A 80 -10.45 -10.89 -9.23
N ALA A 81 -11.57 -10.19 -9.07
CA ALA A 81 -12.78 -10.71 -8.41
C ALA A 81 -13.38 -11.90 -9.17
N ALA A 82 -13.39 -11.85 -10.51
CA ALA A 82 -13.89 -12.91 -11.37
C ALA A 82 -12.95 -14.13 -11.47
N ALA A 83 -11.71 -14.02 -10.98
CA ALA A 83 -10.75 -15.12 -11.00
C ALA A 83 -11.18 -16.26 -10.08
N LYS A 84 -10.76 -17.49 -10.41
CA LYS A 84 -10.86 -18.61 -9.47
C LYS A 84 -9.85 -18.40 -8.34
N LEU A 85 -10.23 -18.73 -7.11
CA LEU A 85 -9.33 -18.62 -5.97
C LEU A 85 -8.03 -19.41 -6.19
N ASP A 86 -8.10 -20.62 -6.74
CA ASP A 86 -6.91 -21.43 -7.02
C ASP A 86 -5.91 -20.75 -7.97
N ASP A 87 -6.39 -20.01 -8.97
CA ASP A 87 -5.54 -19.22 -9.86
C ASP A 87 -4.82 -18.10 -9.11
N VAL A 88 -5.52 -17.44 -8.18
CA VAL A 88 -4.95 -16.39 -7.32
C VAL A 88 -3.91 -16.97 -6.37
N LEU A 89 -4.20 -18.10 -5.73
CA LEU A 89 -3.26 -18.79 -4.83
C LEU A 89 -2.02 -19.27 -5.58
N ALA A 90 -2.18 -19.78 -6.80
CA ALA A 90 -1.06 -20.17 -7.65
C ALA A 90 -0.18 -18.98 -8.04
N ALA A 91 -0.76 -17.84 -8.40
CA ALA A 91 -0.01 -16.63 -8.71
C ALA A 91 0.71 -16.04 -7.48
N TRP A 92 0.13 -16.23 -6.28
CA TRP A 92 0.70 -15.78 -4.99
C TRP A 92 1.80 -16.70 -4.45
N ALA A 93 1.95 -17.90 -5.01
CA ALA A 93 2.87 -18.90 -4.49
C ALA A 93 4.32 -18.38 -4.43
N GLY A 94 4.90 -18.43 -3.23
CA GLY A 94 6.24 -17.90 -2.94
C GLY A 94 6.26 -16.56 -2.20
N LEU A 95 5.15 -15.82 -2.14
CA LEU A 95 5.09 -14.53 -1.43
C LEU A 95 4.80 -14.68 0.09
N GLY A 96 4.45 -15.90 0.54
CA GLY A 96 4.16 -16.20 1.94
C GLY A 96 2.79 -15.70 2.43
N TYR A 97 2.40 -16.13 3.63
CA TYR A 97 1.13 -15.79 4.29
C TYR A 97 -0.10 -15.85 3.38
N TYR A 98 -0.49 -17.05 2.96
CA TYR A 98 -1.62 -17.29 2.05
C TYR A 98 -2.98 -16.77 2.54
N SER A 99 -3.14 -16.44 3.83
CA SER A 99 -4.31 -15.71 4.31
C SER A 99 -4.45 -14.35 3.62
N ARG A 100 -3.35 -13.65 3.30
CA ARG A 100 -3.37 -12.40 2.54
C ARG A 100 -3.96 -12.59 1.15
N ALA A 101 -3.57 -13.66 0.45
CA ALA A 101 -4.10 -13.96 -0.89
C ALA A 101 -5.61 -14.25 -0.87
N ARG A 102 -6.08 -14.97 0.15
CA ARG A 102 -7.52 -15.26 0.33
C ARG A 102 -8.30 -13.98 0.62
N ASN A 103 -7.82 -13.18 1.57
CA ASN A 103 -8.44 -11.90 1.90
C ASN A 103 -8.40 -10.92 0.73
N LEU A 104 -7.31 -10.91 -0.05
CA LEU A 104 -7.19 -10.11 -1.28
C LEU A 104 -8.32 -10.48 -2.25
N HIS A 105 -8.52 -11.78 -2.51
CA HIS A 105 -9.57 -12.24 -3.43
C HIS A 105 -10.98 -11.93 -2.90
N GLU A 106 -11.22 -12.16 -1.61
CA GLU A 106 -12.50 -11.84 -0.96
C GLU A 106 -12.80 -10.32 -1.02
N CYS A 107 -11.81 -9.49 -0.70
CA CYS A 107 -11.91 -8.03 -0.80
C CYS A 107 -12.17 -7.58 -2.24
N ALA A 108 -11.48 -8.14 -3.24
CA ALA A 108 -11.74 -7.82 -4.65
C ALA A 108 -13.20 -8.09 -5.02
N ARG A 109 -13.75 -9.24 -4.59
CA ARG A 109 -15.15 -9.59 -4.80
C ARG A 109 -16.10 -8.60 -4.14
N ILE A 110 -15.85 -8.24 -2.87
CA ILE A 110 -16.66 -7.25 -2.16
C ILE A 110 -16.62 -5.89 -2.87
N VAL A 111 -15.46 -5.43 -3.32
CA VAL A 111 -15.32 -4.15 -4.04
C VAL A 111 -16.06 -4.19 -5.38
N ALA A 112 -15.96 -5.29 -6.14
CA ALA A 112 -16.68 -5.46 -7.39
C ALA A 112 -18.20 -5.50 -7.17
N GLU A 113 -18.67 -6.30 -6.21
CA GLU A 113 -20.09 -6.56 -5.96
C GLU A 113 -20.80 -5.39 -5.26
N ARG A 114 -20.22 -4.85 -4.18
CA ARG A 114 -20.87 -3.82 -3.33
C ARG A 114 -20.55 -2.39 -3.74
N PHE A 115 -19.39 -2.16 -4.32
CA PHE A 115 -18.91 -0.80 -4.65
C PHE A 115 -18.75 -0.57 -6.16
N GLY A 116 -19.21 -1.51 -7.00
CA GLY A 116 -19.18 -1.38 -8.45
C GLY A 116 -17.77 -1.21 -9.01
N GLY A 117 -16.79 -1.91 -8.41
CA GLY A 117 -15.40 -1.88 -8.84
C GLY A 117 -14.59 -0.67 -8.35
N ARG A 118 -15.19 0.18 -7.51
CA ARG A 118 -14.52 1.38 -6.97
C ARG A 118 -14.21 1.20 -5.50
N PHE A 119 -12.97 1.44 -5.11
CA PHE A 119 -12.62 1.41 -3.68
C PHE A 119 -13.32 2.57 -2.94
N PRO A 120 -13.80 2.33 -1.71
CA PRO A 120 -14.28 3.42 -0.85
C PRO A 120 -13.14 4.39 -0.54
N GLN A 121 -13.48 5.66 -0.30
CA GLN A 121 -12.50 6.74 -0.20
C GLN A 121 -12.12 7.08 1.25
N THR A 122 -12.88 6.58 2.23
CA THR A 122 -12.67 6.87 3.65
C THR A 122 -11.94 5.71 4.34
N GLU A 123 -11.12 6.04 5.35
CA GLU A 123 -10.40 5.02 6.13
C GLU A 123 -11.35 4.05 6.84
N ASP A 124 -12.50 4.54 7.31
CA ASP A 124 -13.49 3.72 8.03
C ASP A 124 -14.06 2.64 7.11
N GLU A 125 -14.54 3.02 5.92
CA GLU A 125 -15.07 2.07 4.94
C GLU A 125 -13.98 1.14 4.40
N LEU A 126 -12.75 1.62 4.24
CA LEU A 126 -11.62 0.78 3.82
C LEU A 126 -11.28 -0.28 4.87
N ARG A 127 -11.35 0.03 6.17
CA ARG A 127 -11.07 -0.91 7.27
C ARG A 127 -12.09 -2.03 7.38
N ASP A 128 -13.31 -1.83 6.86
CA ASP A 128 -14.34 -2.87 6.83
C ASP A 128 -14.08 -3.94 5.75
N LEU A 129 -13.09 -3.73 4.88
CA LEU A 129 -12.73 -4.68 3.82
C LEU A 129 -11.74 -5.76 4.31
N PRO A 130 -11.87 -7.02 3.86
CA PRO A 130 -10.99 -8.12 4.27
C PRO A 130 -9.51 -7.83 4.01
N GLY A 131 -8.68 -8.04 5.04
CA GLY A 131 -7.23 -7.86 4.94
C GLY A 131 -6.74 -6.41 4.94
N ILE A 132 -7.63 -5.42 5.08
CA ILE A 132 -7.26 -4.01 5.20
C ILE A 132 -7.23 -3.62 6.68
N GLY A 133 -6.02 -3.49 7.24
CA GLY A 133 -5.81 -2.96 8.58
C GLY A 133 -5.68 -1.42 8.62
N PRO A 134 -5.48 -0.82 9.81
CA PRO A 134 -5.37 0.63 9.97
C PRO A 134 -4.33 1.30 9.06
N TYR A 135 -3.12 0.72 8.98
CA TYR A 135 -2.07 1.24 8.11
C TYR A 135 -2.48 1.20 6.63
N THR A 136 -2.98 0.06 6.14
CA THR A 136 -3.34 -0.11 4.73
C THR A 136 -4.51 0.80 4.34
N ALA A 137 -5.50 0.98 5.23
CA ALA A 137 -6.59 1.94 5.01
C ALA A 137 -6.07 3.38 4.88
N ALA A 138 -5.22 3.82 5.82
CA ALA A 138 -4.61 5.14 5.78
C ALA A 138 -3.74 5.35 4.53
N ALA A 139 -2.99 4.33 4.11
CA ALA A 139 -2.14 4.37 2.92
C ALA A 139 -2.98 4.53 1.64
N ILE A 140 -4.05 3.74 1.48
CA ILE A 140 -4.95 3.87 0.32
C ILE A 140 -5.64 5.24 0.32
N ALA A 141 -6.19 5.66 1.46
CA ALA A 141 -6.86 6.94 1.60
C ALA A 141 -5.94 8.12 1.24
N ALA A 142 -4.71 8.13 1.73
CA ALA A 142 -3.73 9.18 1.42
C ALA A 142 -3.25 9.13 -0.03
N ILE A 143 -2.81 7.96 -0.52
CA ILE A 143 -2.11 7.84 -1.80
C ILE A 143 -3.10 7.89 -2.98
N ALA A 144 -4.21 7.17 -2.89
CA ALA A 144 -5.16 7.03 -3.99
C ALA A 144 -6.20 8.16 -4.02
N PHE A 145 -6.57 8.70 -2.85
CA PHE A 145 -7.66 9.67 -2.72
C PHE A 145 -7.26 11.03 -2.16
N GLY A 146 -5.98 11.21 -1.77
CA GLY A 146 -5.49 12.49 -1.27
C GLY A 146 -6.05 12.88 0.12
N ALA A 147 -6.59 11.92 0.87
CA ALA A 147 -7.08 12.17 2.21
C ALA A 147 -5.94 12.55 3.16
N ARG A 148 -6.24 13.35 4.19
CA ARG A 148 -5.29 13.68 5.27
C ARG A 148 -5.20 12.52 6.28
N ALA A 149 -4.69 11.39 5.82
CA ALA A 149 -4.48 10.18 6.61
C ALA A 149 -2.98 10.02 6.96
N THR A 150 -2.69 9.33 8.06
CA THR A 150 -1.31 9.12 8.54
C THR A 150 -0.98 7.64 8.60
N PRO A 151 -0.50 7.03 7.49
CA PRO A 151 -0.05 5.65 7.51
C PRO A 151 1.24 5.54 8.34
N VAL A 152 1.17 4.81 9.45
CA VAL A 152 2.33 4.52 10.33
C VAL A 152 2.65 3.04 10.28
N ASP A 153 3.86 2.71 9.87
CA ASP A 153 4.42 1.36 9.91
C ASP A 153 5.68 1.31 10.79
N GLY A 154 6.53 0.30 10.60
CA GLY A 154 7.76 0.13 11.38
C GLY A 154 8.98 0.89 10.87
N ASN A 155 8.88 1.69 9.79
CA ASN A 155 10.01 2.42 9.19
C ASN A 155 10.33 3.74 9.89
#